data_AF-A0A1G5HWE7-F1
#
_entry.id   AF-A0A1G5HWE7-F1
#
_cell.length_a   1.000
_cell.length_b   1.000
_cell.length_c   1.000
_cell.angle_alpha   90.00
_cell.angle_beta   90.00
_cell.angle_gamma   90.00
#
_symmetry.space_group_name_H-M   'P 1'
#
loop_
_entity.id
_entity.type
_entity.pdbx_description
1 polymer ?
#
loop_
_entity_poly.entity_id
_entity_poly.type
_entity_poly.pdbx_seq_one_letter_code
_entity_poly.pdbx_strand_id
1 'polypeptide(L)'
;MNFGGIHFFVSLLLLAGCVCVTVSMLYLGYLITLLLRTVLYKARYSVAEKNWIQGSGPAPQDVLSRPSWHCRNGQLAKKFFIVCMAFLSLIYVYQRSQWMRNGNAYYEAREYWVVGQVVNYHRMVLGQYLHPENPMHYPYTLFLKAVYRMGVKYLPENDGERYVWMNQWFLYHYTRKKDRPYFVTDKRYEPKMVTLLDACWSSLEGMASNEYQDKRMIRQYALGYPNLASYYSILQSHYTGKLFGGGTLRRKDPVLMGKLYELFVWLDNVESVWAENGYEDEVKGRYSWVSACRQDALMNILQNLSLSLAITGEFRCDHPLVERLYEEYLNAMSDDPERNTFLQYKKRNVKQAKLLYKSAVYGAIGSSGYYLLKHMCGREFPEEKYVVVSRQGHSCNFKTKRSIEFVYREELMNIIEAAR
;
A
#
# COMPACT_ATOMS: atom_id res chain seq x y z
N MET A 1 -17.59 -9.37 -31.86
CA MET A 1 -16.65 -8.42 -31.21
C MET A 1 -16.71 -7.14 -32.00
N ASN A 2 -17.28 -6.06 -31.45
CA ASN A 2 -17.20 -4.74 -32.09
C ASN A 2 -15.74 -4.27 -32.01
N PHE A 3 -14.98 -4.52 -33.07
CA PHE A 3 -13.69 -3.88 -33.29
C PHE A 3 -13.97 -2.55 -33.99
N GLY A 4 -13.54 -1.42 -33.41
CA GLY A 4 -13.32 -0.21 -34.20
C GLY A 4 -14.21 1.00 -33.91
N GLY A 5 -14.24 1.46 -32.65
CA GLY A 5 -14.51 2.88 -32.36
C GLY A 5 -13.21 3.69 -32.31
N ILE A 6 -13.29 5.02 -32.40
CA ILE A 6 -12.13 5.93 -32.25
C ILE A 6 -11.35 5.63 -30.95
N HIS A 7 -12.03 5.25 -29.88
CA HIS A 7 -11.43 4.89 -28.60
C HIS A 7 -10.48 3.69 -28.68
N PHE A 8 -10.74 2.71 -29.55
CA PHE A 8 -9.81 1.59 -29.75
C PHE A 8 -8.48 2.06 -30.34
N PHE A 9 -8.53 2.94 -31.36
CA PHE A 9 -7.33 3.51 -31.96
C PHE A 9 -6.58 4.42 -30.99
N VAL A 10 -7.29 5.24 -30.23
CA VAL A 10 -6.71 6.05 -29.14
C VAL A 10 -6.03 5.14 -28.12
N SER A 11 -6.67 4.04 -27.72
CA SER A 11 -6.09 3.04 -26.81
C SER A 11 -4.83 2.37 -27.36
N LEU A 12 -4.79 2.07 -28.66
CA LEU A 12 -3.58 1.53 -29.31
C LEU A 12 -2.46 2.57 -29.40
N LEU A 13 -2.76 3.82 -29.72
CA LEU A 13 -1.78 4.91 -29.72
C LEU A 13 -1.20 5.15 -28.32
N LEU A 14 -2.07 5.10 -27.31
CA LEU A 14 -1.69 5.17 -25.91
C LEU A 14 -0.76 3.99 -25.54
N LEU A 15 -1.13 2.76 -25.92
CA LEU A 15 -0.28 1.58 -25.70
C LEU A 15 1.08 1.72 -26.37
N ALA A 16 1.13 2.19 -27.63
CA ALA A 16 2.38 2.48 -28.33
C ALA A 16 3.21 3.53 -27.60
N GLY A 17 2.58 4.58 -27.06
CA GLY A 17 3.24 5.56 -26.20
C GLY A 17 3.88 4.93 -24.95
N CYS A 18 3.19 3.99 -24.29
CA CYS A 18 3.73 3.26 -23.14
C CYS A 18 4.95 2.39 -23.51
N VAL A 19 4.91 1.73 -24.67
CA VAL A 19 6.07 0.99 -25.21
C VAL A 19 7.23 1.96 -25.42
N CYS A 20 7.00 3.07 -26.11
CA CYS A 20 8.03 4.07 -26.40
C CYS A 20 8.69 4.56 -25.11
N VAL A 21 7.90 4.95 -24.11
CA VAL A 21 8.40 5.37 -22.78
C VAL A 21 9.26 4.25 -22.17
N THR A 22 8.79 3.01 -22.17
CA THR A 22 9.50 1.88 -21.57
C THR A 22 10.83 1.63 -22.26
N VAL A 23 10.86 1.63 -23.59
CA VAL A 23 12.06 1.44 -24.39
C VAL A 23 13.05 2.59 -24.19
N SER A 24 12.57 3.85 -24.16
CA SER A 24 13.39 5.01 -23.87
C SER A 24 14.03 4.93 -22.48
N MET A 25 13.28 4.49 -21.47
CA MET A 25 13.81 4.33 -20.10
C MET A 25 14.86 3.23 -20.01
N LEU A 26 14.65 2.12 -20.71
CA LEU A 26 15.61 1.01 -20.77
C LEU A 26 16.89 1.42 -21.50
N TYR A 27 16.75 2.17 -22.61
CA TYR A 27 17.88 2.74 -23.32
C TYR A 27 18.65 3.74 -22.46
N LEU A 28 17.95 4.61 -21.74
CA LEU A 28 18.57 5.53 -20.79
C LEU A 28 19.31 4.79 -19.68
N GLY A 29 18.72 3.74 -19.11
CA GLY A 29 19.37 2.88 -18.11
C GLY A 29 20.63 2.19 -18.62
N TYR A 30 20.62 1.75 -19.88
CA TYR A 30 21.80 1.23 -20.57
C TYR A 30 22.89 2.31 -20.71
N LEU A 31 22.54 3.53 -21.15
CA LEU A 31 23.48 4.64 -21.25
C LEU A 31 24.09 5.02 -19.89
N ILE A 32 23.29 5.06 -18.83
CA ILE A 32 23.76 5.31 -17.46
C ILE A 32 24.76 4.23 -17.03
N THR A 33 24.48 2.97 -17.32
CA THR A 33 25.39 1.85 -17.01
C THR A 33 26.73 1.98 -17.72
N LEU A 34 26.72 2.37 -19.00
CA LEU A 34 27.95 2.65 -19.76
C LEU A 34 28.73 3.82 -19.17
N LEU A 35 28.04 4.90 -18.79
CA LEU A 35 28.64 6.07 -18.17
C LEU A 35 29.29 5.70 -16.83
N LEU A 36 28.60 4.95 -15.97
CA LEU A 36 29.14 4.46 -14.69
C LEU A 36 30.36 3.57 -14.90
N ARG A 37 30.33 2.63 -15.86
CA ARG A 37 31.50 1.81 -16.21
C ARG A 37 32.68 2.66 -16.67
N THR A 38 32.41 3.72 -17.44
CA THR A 38 33.44 4.63 -17.92
C THR A 38 34.05 5.45 -16.77
N VAL A 39 33.21 5.96 -15.85
CA VAL A 39 33.67 6.69 -14.66
C VAL A 39 34.49 5.79 -13.75
N LEU A 40 34.01 4.57 -13.46
CA LEU A 40 34.72 3.58 -12.65
C LEU A 40 36.05 3.17 -13.30
N TYR A 41 36.08 2.99 -14.62
CA TYR A 41 37.31 2.73 -15.35
C TYR A 41 38.30 3.88 -15.19
N LYS A 42 37.88 5.13 -15.40
CA LYS A 42 38.74 6.31 -15.23
C LYS A 42 39.28 6.43 -13.81
N ALA A 43 38.44 6.19 -12.80
CA ALA A 43 38.86 6.21 -11.40
C ALA A 43 39.92 5.12 -11.11
N ARG A 44 39.69 3.88 -11.55
CA ARG A 44 40.65 2.78 -11.40
C ARG A 44 41.94 3.04 -12.17
N TYR A 45 41.83 3.58 -13.38
CA TYR A 45 42.97 3.92 -14.22
C TYR A 45 43.85 4.97 -13.53
N SER A 46 43.26 6.04 -12.98
CA SER A 46 43.99 7.08 -12.26
C SER A 46 44.71 6.54 -11.01
N VAL A 47 44.09 5.61 -10.27
CA VAL A 47 44.75 4.94 -9.13
C VAL A 47 45.91 4.07 -9.61
N ALA A 48 45.71 3.27 -10.65
CA ALA A 48 46.76 2.43 -11.22
C ALA A 48 47.93 3.27 -11.76
N GLU A 49 47.64 4.40 -12.41
CA GLU A 49 48.63 5.33 -12.96
C GLU A 49 49.48 5.94 -11.85
N LYS A 50 48.85 6.36 -10.75
CA LYS A 50 49.57 6.87 -9.58
C LYS A 50 50.50 5.83 -8.97
N ASN A 51 50.04 4.59 -8.82
CA ASN A 51 50.86 3.50 -8.27
C ASN A 51 52.02 3.14 -9.22
N TRP A 52 51.78 3.14 -10.53
CA TRP A 52 52.81 2.90 -11.52
C TRP A 52 53.90 3.99 -11.49
N ILE A 53 53.51 5.27 -11.44
CA ILE A 53 54.45 6.40 -11.32
C ILE A 53 55.28 6.31 -10.03
N GLN A 54 54.72 5.77 -8.95
CA GLN A 54 55.41 5.54 -7.68
C GLN A 54 56.26 4.27 -7.64
N GLY A 55 56.32 3.51 -8.74
CA GLY A 55 57.03 2.22 -8.82
C GLY A 55 56.39 1.09 -8.00
N SER A 56 55.16 1.28 -7.51
CA SER A 56 54.46 0.35 -6.62
C SER A 56 53.46 -0.56 -7.34
N GLY A 57 53.39 -0.53 -8.67
CA GLY A 57 52.48 -1.38 -9.45
C GLY A 57 52.78 -1.43 -10.96
N PRO A 58 52.10 -2.34 -11.69
CA PRO A 58 52.21 -2.48 -13.14
C PRO A 58 51.57 -1.30 -13.89
N ALA A 59 51.87 -1.16 -15.18
CA ALA A 59 51.29 -0.10 -16.01
C ALA A 59 49.76 -0.25 -16.11
N PRO A 60 48.98 0.86 -16.10
CA PRO A 60 47.52 0.80 -16.08
C PRO A 60 46.88 0.00 -17.22
N GLN A 61 47.56 -0.04 -18.38
CA GLN A 61 47.10 -0.69 -19.60
C GLN A 61 47.14 -2.21 -19.49
N ASP A 62 48.02 -2.75 -18.64
CA ASP A 62 48.21 -4.20 -18.47
C ASP A 62 47.15 -4.83 -17.55
N VAL A 63 46.50 -4.02 -16.70
CA VAL A 63 45.56 -4.48 -15.67
C VAL A 63 44.12 -4.04 -15.95
N LEU A 64 43.92 -2.98 -16.73
CA LEU A 64 42.59 -2.40 -16.98
C LEU A 64 42.28 -2.32 -18.47
N SER A 65 41.33 -3.12 -18.92
CA SER A 65 40.77 -3.01 -20.26
C SER A 65 39.78 -1.85 -20.35
N ARG A 66 39.90 -1.03 -21.41
CA ARG A 66 38.94 0.05 -21.67
C ARG A 66 37.53 -0.55 -21.82
N PRO A 67 36.51 0.04 -21.18
CA PRO A 67 35.13 -0.39 -21.41
C PRO A 67 34.83 -0.25 -22.91
N SER A 68 34.54 -1.37 -23.56
CA SER A 68 34.27 -1.39 -24.98
C SER A 68 32.89 -0.75 -25.25
N TRP A 69 32.91 0.48 -25.76
CA TRP A 69 31.71 1.12 -26.34
C TRP A 69 31.17 0.37 -27.57
N HIS A 70 31.95 -0.60 -28.08
CA HIS A 70 31.59 -1.49 -29.17
C HIS A 70 30.62 -2.62 -28.79
N CYS A 71 30.24 -2.79 -27.51
CA CYS A 71 29.07 -3.58 -27.13
C CYS A 71 27.74 -2.85 -27.44
N ARG A 72 27.69 -2.11 -28.55
CA ARG A 72 26.49 -1.63 -29.21
C ARG A 72 25.88 -2.81 -29.96
N ASN A 73 25.52 -3.86 -29.23
CA ASN A 73 24.91 -5.04 -29.82
C ASN A 73 23.45 -4.66 -30.18
N GLY A 74 23.27 -3.95 -31.29
CA GLY A 74 21.96 -3.50 -31.77
C GLY A 74 20.98 -4.67 -31.90
N GLN A 75 21.50 -5.88 -32.11
CA GLN A 75 20.71 -7.10 -32.07
C GLN A 75 20.14 -7.39 -30.67
N LEU A 76 20.89 -7.17 -29.58
CA LEU A 76 20.40 -7.34 -28.21
C LEU A 76 19.33 -6.30 -27.88
N ALA A 77 19.56 -5.03 -28.23
CA ALA A 77 18.57 -3.96 -28.05
C ALA A 77 17.29 -4.25 -28.86
N LYS A 78 17.41 -4.71 -30.10
CA LYS A 78 16.29 -5.14 -30.95
C LYS A 78 15.55 -6.34 -30.35
N LYS A 79 16.28 -7.37 -29.90
CA LYS A 79 15.68 -8.54 -29.22
C LYS A 79 14.89 -8.10 -27.99
N PHE A 80 15.46 -7.22 -27.18
CA PHE A 80 14.82 -6.72 -25.98
C PHE A 80 13.57 -5.88 -26.30
N PHE A 81 13.64 -5.01 -27.31
CA PHE A 81 12.48 -4.28 -27.81
C PHE A 81 11.34 -5.21 -28.24
N ILE A 82 11.65 -6.25 -29.02
CA ILE A 82 10.67 -7.25 -29.47
C ILE A 82 10.04 -7.97 -28.27
N VAL A 83 10.84 -8.38 -27.29
CA VAL A 83 10.35 -9.04 -26.07
C VAL A 83 9.44 -8.11 -25.27
N CYS A 84 9.82 -6.85 -25.07
CA CYS A 84 8.98 -5.86 -24.38
C CYS A 84 7.66 -5.62 -25.12
N MET A 85 7.69 -5.49 -26.45
CA MET A 85 6.49 -5.36 -27.29
C MET A 85 5.57 -6.57 -27.17
N ALA A 86 6.12 -7.78 -27.27
CA ALA A 86 5.36 -9.01 -27.14
C ALA A 86 4.72 -9.12 -25.74
N PHE A 87 5.49 -8.85 -24.68
CA PHE A 87 5.00 -8.87 -23.31
C PHE A 87 3.86 -7.87 -23.07
N LEU A 88 4.02 -6.61 -23.51
CA LEU A 88 2.99 -5.57 -23.41
C LEU A 88 1.73 -5.93 -24.19
N SER A 89 1.90 -6.48 -25.39
CA SER A 89 0.79 -6.92 -26.25
C SER A 89 0.02 -8.08 -25.60
N LEU A 90 0.72 -9.04 -25.00
CA LEU A 90 0.09 -10.15 -24.27
C LEU A 90 -0.72 -9.66 -23.08
N ILE A 91 -0.19 -8.73 -22.28
CA ILE A 91 -0.95 -8.13 -21.17
C ILE A 91 -2.18 -7.40 -21.70
N TYR A 92 -2.04 -6.60 -22.77
CA TYR A 92 -3.16 -5.87 -23.36
C TYR A 92 -4.24 -6.83 -23.87
N VAL A 93 -3.88 -7.88 -24.61
CA VAL A 93 -4.82 -8.89 -25.11
C VAL A 93 -5.51 -9.60 -23.95
N TYR A 94 -4.77 -9.98 -22.91
CA TYR A 94 -5.34 -10.59 -21.70
C TYR A 94 -6.36 -9.65 -21.03
N GLN A 95 -5.97 -8.41 -20.74
CA GLN A 95 -6.84 -7.41 -20.12
C GLN A 95 -8.06 -7.10 -20.99
N ARG A 96 -7.89 -6.93 -22.30
CA ARG A 96 -8.99 -6.73 -23.24
C ARG A 96 -9.94 -7.93 -23.23
N SER A 97 -9.41 -9.15 -23.27
CA SER A 97 -10.22 -10.37 -23.25
C SER A 97 -11.00 -10.54 -21.94
N GLN A 98 -10.48 -10.01 -20.83
CA GLN A 98 -11.14 -10.00 -19.54
C GLN A 98 -12.22 -8.92 -19.50
N TRP A 99 -11.89 -7.68 -19.88
CA TRP A 99 -12.70 -6.48 -19.63
C TRP A 99 -13.50 -5.96 -20.82
N MET A 100 -13.48 -6.60 -21.98
CA MET A 100 -14.30 -6.21 -23.15
C MET A 100 -15.29 -7.31 -23.60
N ARG A 101 -15.64 -8.26 -22.72
CA ARG A 101 -16.66 -9.29 -23.00
C ARG A 101 -18.08 -8.71 -22.98
N ASN A 102 -19.03 -9.45 -23.54
CA ASN A 102 -20.45 -9.08 -23.53
C ASN A 102 -20.95 -8.89 -22.09
N GLY A 103 -21.75 -7.84 -21.85
CA GLY A 103 -22.34 -7.53 -20.54
C GLY A 103 -21.58 -6.51 -19.68
N ASN A 104 -20.56 -5.84 -20.22
CA ASN A 104 -19.88 -4.77 -19.49
C ASN A 104 -20.63 -3.44 -19.60
N ALA A 105 -20.79 -2.76 -18.46
CA ALA A 105 -21.19 -1.37 -18.41
C ALA A 105 -20.05 -0.48 -18.97
N TYR A 106 -20.42 0.62 -19.65
CA TYR A 106 -19.50 1.67 -20.15
C TYR A 106 -18.33 1.15 -20.99
N TYR A 107 -18.63 0.69 -22.21
CA TYR A 107 -17.63 0.13 -23.13
C TYR A 107 -16.45 1.09 -23.38
N GLU A 108 -16.72 2.38 -23.52
CA GLU A 108 -15.73 3.42 -23.74
C GLU A 108 -14.80 3.58 -22.54
N ALA A 109 -15.34 3.63 -21.31
CA ALA A 109 -14.52 3.67 -20.09
C ALA A 109 -13.63 2.43 -19.99
N ARG A 110 -14.15 1.25 -20.35
CA ARG A 110 -13.42 -0.02 -20.29
C ARG A 110 -12.20 -0.07 -21.21
N GLU A 111 -12.25 0.58 -22.37
CA GLU A 111 -11.08 0.72 -23.25
C GLU A 111 -9.93 1.45 -22.53
N TYR A 112 -10.23 2.55 -21.83
CA TYR A 112 -9.24 3.28 -21.03
C TYR A 112 -8.79 2.49 -19.81
N TRP A 113 -9.68 1.72 -19.17
CA TRP A 113 -9.31 0.80 -18.10
C TRP A 113 -8.25 -0.20 -18.54
N VAL A 114 -8.49 -0.88 -19.68
CA VAL A 114 -7.58 -1.89 -20.23
C VAL A 114 -6.19 -1.30 -20.48
N VAL A 115 -6.12 -0.13 -21.12
CA VAL A 115 -4.85 0.57 -21.37
C VAL A 115 -4.18 0.97 -20.07
N GLY A 116 -4.94 1.53 -19.12
CA GLY A 116 -4.43 1.92 -17.82
C GLY A 116 -3.86 0.73 -17.04
N GLN A 117 -4.52 -0.43 -17.09
CA GLN A 117 -4.01 -1.65 -16.45
C GLN A 117 -2.64 -2.06 -17.01
N VAL A 118 -2.43 -2.02 -18.33
CA VAL A 118 -1.12 -2.36 -18.93
C VAL A 118 0.00 -1.48 -18.37
N VAL A 119 -0.25 -0.18 -18.26
CA VAL A 119 0.71 0.78 -17.72
C VAL A 119 0.89 0.60 -16.21
N ASN A 120 -0.19 0.33 -15.49
CA ASN A 120 -0.16 0.03 -14.07
C ASN A 120 0.68 -1.22 -13.78
N TYR A 121 0.56 -2.29 -14.56
CA TYR A 121 1.40 -3.49 -14.42
C TYR A 121 2.89 -3.16 -14.56
N HIS A 122 3.27 -2.32 -15.53
CA HIS A 122 4.65 -1.87 -15.68
C HIS A 122 5.14 -1.09 -14.46
N ARG A 123 4.32 -0.14 -13.97
CA ARG A 123 4.64 0.59 -12.74
C ARG A 123 4.70 -0.33 -11.53
N MET A 124 3.86 -1.36 -11.44
CA MET A 124 3.90 -2.33 -10.35
C MET A 124 5.17 -3.17 -10.35
N VAL A 125 5.71 -3.52 -11.53
CA VAL A 125 7.00 -4.23 -11.67
C VAL A 125 8.16 -3.31 -11.26
N LEU A 126 8.22 -2.10 -11.82
CA LEU A 126 9.25 -1.11 -11.47
C LEU A 126 9.19 -0.74 -9.98
N GLY A 127 7.97 -0.57 -9.46
CA GLY A 127 7.69 -0.23 -8.07
C GLY A 127 8.01 -1.34 -7.08
N GLN A 128 8.41 -2.53 -7.53
CA GLN A 128 9.03 -3.53 -6.63
C GLN A 128 10.39 -3.06 -6.13
N TYR A 129 11.12 -2.32 -6.96
CA TYR A 129 12.49 -1.87 -6.68
C TYR A 129 12.59 -0.38 -6.41
N LEU A 130 11.71 0.40 -7.04
CA LEU A 130 11.73 1.86 -6.96
C LEU A 130 10.61 2.37 -6.05
N HIS A 131 10.84 3.53 -5.47
CA HIS A 131 9.84 4.29 -4.73
C HIS A 131 8.78 4.86 -5.68
N PRO A 132 7.50 5.01 -5.29
CA PRO A 132 6.45 5.54 -6.18
C PRO A 132 6.73 6.93 -6.78
N GLU A 133 7.48 7.78 -6.07
CA GLU A 133 7.89 9.12 -6.52
C GLU A 133 9.25 9.14 -7.24
N ASN A 134 9.85 7.97 -7.51
CA ASN A 134 11.09 7.92 -8.27
C ASN A 134 10.87 8.56 -9.66
N PRO A 135 11.80 9.41 -10.16
CA PRO A 135 11.66 10.06 -11.46
C PRO A 135 11.39 9.09 -12.62
N MET A 136 11.85 7.83 -12.52
CA MET A 136 11.55 6.80 -13.52
C MET A 136 10.06 6.45 -13.62
N HIS A 137 9.28 6.65 -12.56
CA HIS A 137 7.82 6.46 -12.59
C HIS A 137 7.06 7.66 -13.13
N TYR A 138 7.70 8.83 -13.25
CA TYR A 138 7.02 10.07 -13.60
C TYR A 138 6.33 10.01 -14.98
N PRO A 139 6.98 9.53 -16.06
CA PRO A 139 6.35 9.43 -17.37
C PRO A 139 5.10 8.53 -17.36
N TYR A 140 5.19 7.38 -16.68
CA TYR A 140 4.06 6.46 -16.54
C TYR A 140 2.92 7.05 -15.71
N THR A 141 3.25 7.83 -14.68
CA THR A 141 2.25 8.50 -13.83
C THR A 141 1.50 9.57 -14.62
N LEU A 142 2.20 10.39 -15.41
CA LEU A 142 1.58 11.38 -16.29
C LEU A 142 0.65 10.72 -17.31
N PHE A 143 1.14 9.65 -17.94
CA PHE A 143 0.35 8.89 -18.90
C PHE A 143 -0.92 8.31 -18.25
N LEU A 144 -0.79 7.65 -17.09
CA LEU A 144 -1.95 7.13 -16.35
C LEU A 144 -2.93 8.22 -15.94
N LYS A 145 -2.45 9.41 -15.54
CA LYS A 145 -3.33 10.55 -15.23
C LYS A 145 -4.12 11.00 -16.46
N ALA A 146 -3.49 11.02 -17.64
CA ALA A 146 -4.18 11.34 -18.88
C ALA A 146 -5.24 10.28 -19.22
N VAL A 147 -4.89 8.98 -19.16
CA VAL A 147 -5.82 7.87 -19.38
C VAL A 147 -6.98 7.91 -18.39
N TYR A 148 -6.69 8.12 -17.10
CA TYR A 148 -7.70 8.25 -16.05
C TYR A 148 -8.67 9.39 -16.35
N ARG A 149 -8.17 10.61 -16.60
CA ARG A 149 -9.01 11.78 -16.90
C ARG A 149 -9.86 11.60 -18.16
N MET A 150 -9.40 10.84 -19.14
CA MET A 150 -10.19 10.53 -20.33
C MET A 150 -11.24 9.46 -20.05
N GLY A 151 -10.87 8.38 -19.35
CA GLY A 151 -11.76 7.25 -19.10
C GLY A 151 -12.89 7.56 -18.12
N VAL A 152 -12.61 8.28 -17.02
CA VAL A 152 -13.64 8.58 -16.02
C VAL A 152 -14.73 9.52 -16.51
N LYS A 153 -14.53 10.23 -17.63
CA LYS A 153 -15.57 11.03 -18.29
C LYS A 153 -16.70 10.18 -18.87
N TYR A 154 -16.42 8.90 -19.13
CA TYR A 154 -17.41 7.94 -19.62
C TYR A 154 -18.08 7.14 -18.49
N LEU A 155 -17.74 7.45 -17.23
CA LEU A 155 -18.40 6.89 -16.05
C LEU A 155 -19.36 7.93 -15.47
N PRO A 156 -20.54 7.53 -14.96
CA PRO A 156 -21.39 8.41 -14.17
C PRO A 156 -20.62 9.05 -13.01
N GLU A 157 -21.07 10.23 -12.58
CA GLU A 157 -20.41 10.95 -11.48
C GLU A 157 -20.43 10.16 -10.17
N ASN A 158 -21.52 9.43 -9.92
CA ASN A 158 -21.77 8.63 -8.73
C ASN A 158 -21.35 7.16 -8.87
N ASP A 159 -20.56 6.79 -9.88
CA ASP A 159 -20.07 5.42 -10.02
C ASP A 159 -18.82 5.19 -9.16
N GLY A 160 -18.83 4.19 -8.29
CA GLY A 160 -17.72 3.85 -7.39
C GLY A 160 -16.45 3.41 -8.12
N GLU A 161 -16.58 3.01 -9.39
CA GLU A 161 -15.49 2.54 -10.21
C GLU A 161 -14.34 3.56 -10.36
N ARG A 162 -14.62 4.86 -10.47
CA ARG A 162 -13.57 5.88 -10.62
C ARG A 162 -12.63 5.92 -9.41
N TYR A 163 -13.11 5.53 -8.24
CA TYR A 163 -12.34 5.48 -6.99
C TYR A 163 -11.54 4.17 -6.89
N VAL A 164 -12.09 3.07 -7.41
CA VAL A 164 -11.32 1.83 -7.61
C VAL A 164 -10.13 2.09 -8.53
N TRP A 165 -10.34 2.82 -9.64
CA TRP A 165 -9.26 3.20 -10.55
C TRP A 165 -8.21 4.07 -9.86
N MET A 166 -8.65 5.06 -9.08
CA MET A 166 -7.74 5.93 -8.32
C MET A 166 -6.87 5.11 -7.36
N ASN A 167 -7.50 4.21 -6.60
CA ASN A 167 -6.81 3.31 -5.69
C ASN A 167 -5.79 2.45 -6.43
N GLN A 168 -6.21 1.74 -7.48
CA GLN A 168 -5.34 0.79 -8.16
C GLN A 168 -4.17 1.42 -8.90
N TRP A 169 -4.39 2.57 -9.56
CA TRP A 169 -3.39 3.15 -10.45
C TRP A 169 -2.48 4.16 -9.77
N PHE A 170 -2.90 4.75 -8.66
CA PHE A 170 -2.11 5.82 -8.03
C PHE A 170 -1.76 5.50 -6.58
N LEU A 171 -2.74 5.06 -5.78
CA LEU A 171 -2.54 4.89 -4.34
C LEU A 171 -1.87 3.55 -4.00
N TYR A 172 -2.18 2.48 -4.75
CA TYR A 172 -1.68 1.13 -4.49
C TYR A 172 -0.15 1.03 -4.43
N HIS A 173 0.54 1.87 -5.20
CA HIS A 173 2.00 1.95 -5.19
C HIS A 173 2.56 2.39 -3.82
N TYR A 174 1.85 3.25 -3.09
CA TYR A 174 2.20 3.64 -1.72
C TYR A 174 1.73 2.59 -0.71
N THR A 175 0.47 2.14 -0.83
CA THR A 175 -0.17 1.29 0.18
C THR A 175 0.44 -0.10 0.28
N ARG A 176 0.90 -0.69 -0.84
CA ARG A 176 1.50 -2.04 -0.85
C ARG A 176 2.76 -2.15 0.02
N LYS A 177 3.60 -1.12 0.01
CA LYS A 177 4.86 -1.08 0.77
C LYS A 177 4.78 -0.24 2.04
N LYS A 178 3.64 0.40 2.27
CA LYS A 178 3.46 1.45 3.29
C LYS A 178 4.47 2.59 3.13
N ASP A 179 4.79 2.91 1.87
CA ASP A 179 5.71 3.98 1.51
C ASP A 179 5.07 5.36 1.78
N ARG A 180 5.88 6.33 2.18
CA ARG A 180 5.50 7.74 2.33
C ARG A 180 6.10 8.53 1.16
N PRO A 181 5.52 9.67 0.75
CA PRO A 181 6.17 10.55 -0.21
C PRO A 181 7.61 10.88 0.21
N TYR A 182 8.49 11.11 -0.77
CA TYR A 182 9.87 11.48 -0.48
C TYR A 182 9.92 12.76 0.36
N PHE A 183 10.89 12.79 1.28
CA PHE A 183 11.12 13.89 2.22
C PHE A 183 10.02 14.09 3.27
N VAL A 184 9.01 13.22 3.34
CA VAL A 184 8.04 13.22 4.45
C VAL A 184 8.65 12.55 5.67
N THR A 185 8.73 13.30 6.77
CA THR A 185 9.19 12.79 8.07
C THR A 185 8.02 12.57 9.03
N ASP A 186 8.27 11.87 10.13
CA ASP A 186 7.30 11.61 11.21
C ASP A 186 7.14 12.77 12.20
N LYS A 187 8.00 13.80 12.11
CA LYS A 187 8.13 14.84 13.14
C LYS A 187 7.28 16.08 12.91
N ARG A 188 6.88 16.36 11.67
CA ARG A 188 6.21 17.61 11.30
C ARG A 188 5.12 17.39 10.25
N TYR A 189 4.24 18.39 10.17
CA TYR A 189 3.26 18.52 9.11
C TYR A 189 3.96 18.61 7.75
N GLU A 190 3.49 17.83 6.78
CA GLU A 190 4.00 17.83 5.41
C GLU A 190 2.82 17.82 4.43
N PRO A 191 2.60 18.88 3.64
CA PRO A 191 1.43 19.02 2.76
C PRO A 191 1.27 17.85 1.78
N LYS A 192 2.38 17.27 1.31
CA LYS A 192 2.37 16.12 0.40
C LYS A 192 1.72 14.89 1.03
N MET A 193 1.97 14.67 2.33
CA MET A 193 1.40 13.54 3.04
C MET A 193 -0.10 13.72 3.26
N VAL A 194 -0.51 14.93 3.60
CA VAL A 194 -1.94 15.28 3.74
C VAL A 194 -2.67 15.11 2.41
N THR A 195 -2.10 15.62 1.31
CA THR A 195 -2.66 15.45 -0.04
C THR A 195 -2.83 13.96 -0.40
N LEU A 196 -1.86 13.13 -0.04
CA LEU A 196 -1.96 11.68 -0.25
C LEU A 196 -3.07 11.05 0.62
N LEU A 197 -3.19 11.46 1.88
CA LEU A 197 -4.23 10.98 2.78
C LEU A 197 -5.63 11.43 2.37
N ASP A 198 -5.78 12.65 1.85
CA ASP A 198 -7.04 13.14 1.30
C ASP A 198 -7.45 12.33 0.07
N ALA A 199 -6.49 11.99 -0.80
CA ALA A 199 -6.74 11.12 -1.94
C ALA A 199 -7.12 9.69 -1.51
N CYS A 200 -6.46 9.16 -0.46
CA CYS A 200 -6.83 7.89 0.16
C CYS A 200 -8.25 7.94 0.74
N TRP A 201 -8.58 8.99 1.50
CA TRP A 201 -9.91 9.17 2.09
C TRP A 201 -10.99 9.23 1.03
N SER A 202 -10.84 10.11 0.03
CA SER A 202 -11.80 10.25 -1.07
C SER A 202 -11.99 8.94 -1.83
N SER A 203 -10.93 8.15 -1.99
CA SER A 203 -11.02 6.83 -2.62
C SER A 203 -11.70 5.78 -1.73
N LEU A 204 -11.51 5.80 -0.41
CA LEU A 204 -12.24 4.94 0.52
C LEU A 204 -13.73 5.27 0.51
N GLU A 205 -14.06 6.54 0.75
CA GLU A 205 -15.43 7.04 0.77
C GLU A 205 -16.17 6.73 -0.54
N GLY A 206 -15.58 7.08 -1.68
CA GLY A 206 -16.18 6.83 -2.98
C GLY A 206 -16.26 5.36 -3.37
N MET A 207 -15.37 4.49 -2.87
CA MET A 207 -15.50 3.05 -3.09
C MET A 207 -16.59 2.42 -2.22
N ALA A 208 -16.83 2.93 -1.01
CA ALA A 208 -17.78 2.35 -0.07
C ALA A 208 -19.22 2.87 -0.27
N SER A 209 -19.36 4.12 -0.71
CA SER A 209 -20.65 4.84 -0.71
C SER A 209 -21.35 4.85 -2.08
N ASN A 210 -20.62 4.60 -3.16
CA ASN A 210 -21.16 4.70 -4.51
C ASN A 210 -21.56 3.34 -5.08
N GLU A 211 -22.52 3.35 -5.99
CA GLU A 211 -22.96 2.14 -6.70
C GLU A 211 -21.93 1.70 -7.75
N TYR A 212 -21.95 0.40 -8.05
CA TYR A 212 -21.13 -0.21 -9.09
C TYR A 212 -22.02 -0.83 -10.16
N GLN A 213 -21.90 -0.33 -11.38
CA GLN A 213 -22.63 -0.89 -12.51
C GLN A 213 -22.00 -2.20 -13.02
N ASP A 214 -20.69 -2.38 -12.82
CA ASP A 214 -19.98 -3.61 -13.16
C ASP A 214 -19.59 -4.40 -11.90
N LYS A 215 -20.19 -5.59 -11.75
CA LYS A 215 -19.89 -6.52 -10.64
C LYS A 215 -18.41 -6.90 -10.55
N ARG A 216 -17.67 -6.86 -11.65
CA ARG A 216 -16.22 -7.14 -11.62
C ARG A 216 -15.44 -6.04 -10.92
N MET A 217 -15.95 -4.81 -10.89
CA MET A 217 -15.37 -3.71 -10.11
C MET A 217 -15.63 -3.87 -8.63
N ILE A 218 -16.77 -4.45 -8.23
CA ILE A 218 -17.02 -4.83 -6.83
C ILE A 218 -15.92 -5.77 -6.33
N ARG A 219 -15.50 -6.75 -7.15
CA ARG A 219 -14.35 -7.62 -6.79
C ARG A 219 -13.06 -6.83 -6.58
N GLN A 220 -12.79 -5.82 -7.41
CA GLN A 220 -11.58 -5.00 -7.27
C GLN A 220 -11.63 -4.12 -6.02
N TYR A 221 -12.80 -3.57 -5.69
CA TYR A 221 -13.08 -2.90 -4.42
C TYR A 221 -12.84 -3.84 -3.24
N ALA A 222 -13.50 -5.01 -3.22
CA ALA A 222 -13.42 -6.01 -2.17
C ALA A 222 -11.98 -6.43 -1.83
N LEU A 223 -11.10 -6.52 -2.83
CA LEU A 223 -9.69 -6.89 -2.64
C LEU A 223 -8.78 -5.69 -2.33
N GLY A 224 -9.10 -4.50 -2.86
CA GLY A 224 -8.27 -3.31 -2.76
C GLY A 224 -8.53 -2.47 -1.51
N TYR A 225 -9.77 -2.49 -1.00
CA TYR A 225 -10.23 -1.61 0.07
C TYR A 225 -9.49 -1.81 1.40
N PRO A 226 -9.33 -3.04 1.93
CA PRO A 226 -8.68 -3.22 3.23
C PRO A 226 -7.22 -2.75 3.28
N ASN A 227 -6.49 -2.87 2.16
CA ASN A 227 -5.12 -2.41 2.09
C ASN A 227 -5.00 -0.88 2.20
N LEU A 228 -5.91 -0.18 1.50
CA LEU A 228 -6.00 1.27 1.52
C LEU A 228 -6.44 1.76 2.90
N ALA A 229 -7.45 1.11 3.49
CA ALA A 229 -7.92 1.39 4.85
C ALA A 229 -6.80 1.20 5.89
N SER A 230 -6.06 0.09 5.81
CA SER A 230 -4.89 -0.16 6.66
C SER A 230 -3.81 0.90 6.47
N TYR A 231 -3.55 1.37 5.26
CA TYR A 231 -2.58 2.45 5.04
C TYR A 231 -3.04 3.78 5.63
N TYR A 232 -4.30 4.15 5.41
CA TYR A 232 -4.89 5.38 5.93
C TYR A 232 -4.92 5.40 7.46
N SER A 233 -5.37 4.31 8.08
CA SER A 233 -5.55 4.23 9.54
C SER A 233 -4.24 4.42 10.31
N ILE A 234 -3.12 3.91 9.78
CA ILE A 234 -1.81 4.02 10.44
C ILE A 234 -1.13 5.39 10.23
N LEU A 235 -1.50 6.16 9.20
CA LEU A 235 -0.81 7.40 8.81
C LEU A 235 -1.62 8.68 9.01
N GLN A 236 -2.92 8.58 9.30
CA GLN A 236 -3.79 9.74 9.54
C GLN A 236 -3.32 10.72 10.63
N SER A 237 -2.45 10.33 11.56
CA SER A 237 -1.86 11.29 12.52
C SER A 237 -1.04 12.40 11.83
N HIS A 238 -0.67 12.24 10.55
CA HIS A 238 -0.07 13.33 9.79
C HIS A 238 -0.98 14.54 9.61
N TYR A 239 -2.32 14.41 9.72
CA TYR A 239 -3.23 15.57 9.72
C TYR A 239 -2.96 16.54 10.87
N THR A 240 -2.51 16.05 12.03
CA THR A 240 -2.25 16.89 13.22
C THR A 240 -0.81 17.40 13.29
N GLY A 241 -0.03 17.17 12.23
CA GLY A 241 1.34 17.64 12.11
C GLY A 241 2.39 16.86 12.92
N LYS A 242 2.01 15.78 13.60
CA LYS A 242 2.95 14.87 14.29
C LYS A 242 2.48 13.42 14.17
N LEU A 243 3.36 12.51 13.73
CA LEU A 243 3.02 11.08 13.75
C LEU A 243 3.07 10.52 15.18
N PHE A 244 4.12 10.86 15.93
CA PHE A 244 4.28 10.49 17.34
C PHE A 244 3.70 11.58 18.25
N GLY A 245 2.83 11.21 19.19
CA GLY A 245 2.12 12.15 20.08
C GLY A 245 0.95 12.90 19.42
N GLY A 246 0.83 12.88 18.08
CA GLY A 246 -0.36 13.39 17.38
C GLY A 246 -1.63 12.55 17.59
N GLY A 247 -1.51 11.40 18.25
CA GLY A 247 -2.63 10.54 18.62
C GLY A 247 -3.66 11.26 19.48
N THR A 248 -3.23 11.98 20.52
CA THR A 248 -4.12 12.70 21.43
C THR A 248 -4.86 13.84 20.71
N LEU A 249 -4.11 14.65 19.95
CA LEU A 249 -4.69 15.76 19.18
C LEU A 249 -5.72 15.25 18.18
N ARG A 250 -5.41 14.14 17.50
CA ARG A 250 -6.32 13.53 16.54
C ARG A 250 -7.59 13.02 17.22
N ARG A 251 -7.49 12.36 18.37
CA ARG A 251 -8.67 11.84 19.09
C ARG A 251 -9.55 12.94 19.69
N LYS A 252 -8.99 14.12 19.92
CA LYS A 252 -9.76 15.32 20.30
C LYS A 252 -10.42 16.01 19.10
N ASP A 253 -10.04 15.67 17.88
CA ASP A 253 -10.60 16.26 16.66
C ASP A 253 -11.86 15.47 16.24
N PRO A 254 -13.07 16.07 16.37
CA PRO A 254 -14.31 15.38 16.04
C PRO A 254 -14.44 15.04 14.56
N VAL A 255 -13.83 15.82 13.66
CA VAL A 255 -13.87 15.55 12.21
C VAL A 255 -13.05 14.31 11.90
N LEU A 256 -11.84 14.20 12.47
CA LEU A 256 -10.99 13.02 12.26
C LEU A 256 -11.56 11.76 12.92
N MET A 257 -12.21 11.89 14.09
CA MET A 257 -12.90 10.77 14.72
C MET A 257 -14.16 10.34 13.97
N GLY A 258 -14.93 11.29 13.42
CA GLY A 258 -16.06 10.99 12.53
C GLY A 258 -15.63 10.17 11.31
N LYS A 259 -14.57 10.60 10.63
CA LYS A 259 -13.97 9.84 9.51
C LYS A 259 -13.54 8.43 9.93
N LEU A 260 -12.99 8.26 11.13
CA LEU A 260 -12.62 6.92 11.61
C LEU A 260 -13.82 6.04 11.89
N TYR A 261 -14.88 6.61 12.44
CA TYR A 261 -16.12 5.88 12.69
C TYR A 261 -16.77 5.42 11.37
N GLU A 262 -16.85 6.29 10.37
CA GLU A 262 -17.32 5.92 9.03
C GLU A 262 -16.46 4.81 8.41
N LEU A 263 -15.13 4.94 8.50
CA LEU A 263 -14.23 3.90 8.00
C LEU A 263 -14.42 2.56 8.74
N PHE A 264 -14.69 2.59 10.05
CA PHE A 264 -15.04 1.39 10.80
C PHE A 264 -16.29 0.72 10.23
N VAL A 265 -17.39 1.46 10.06
CA VAL A 265 -18.65 0.93 9.53
C VAL A 265 -18.45 0.33 8.13
N TRP A 266 -17.76 1.05 7.24
CA TRP A 266 -17.49 0.54 5.90
C TRP A 266 -16.62 -0.71 5.91
N LEU A 267 -15.58 -0.75 6.75
CA LEU A 267 -14.66 -1.88 6.82
C LEU A 267 -15.29 -3.13 7.45
N ASP A 268 -16.24 -2.95 8.37
CA ASP A 268 -17.00 -4.05 8.95
C ASP A 268 -17.92 -4.69 7.89
N ASN A 269 -18.54 -3.88 7.03
CA ASN A 269 -19.38 -4.33 5.92
C ASN A 269 -18.63 -5.05 4.79
N VAL A 270 -17.29 -4.94 4.72
CA VAL A 270 -16.50 -5.58 3.64
C VAL A 270 -16.64 -7.11 3.67
N GLU A 271 -16.81 -7.72 4.85
CA GLU A 271 -17.02 -9.18 4.95
C GLU A 271 -18.34 -9.61 4.33
N SER A 272 -19.41 -8.85 4.57
CA SER A 272 -20.71 -9.08 3.90
C SER A 272 -20.58 -8.97 2.39
N VAL A 273 -19.81 -8.00 1.88
CA VAL A 273 -19.52 -7.88 0.45
C VAL A 273 -18.80 -9.13 -0.08
N TRP A 274 -17.85 -9.69 0.68
CA TRP A 274 -17.19 -10.94 0.29
C TRP A 274 -18.16 -12.12 0.25
N ALA A 275 -19.01 -12.26 1.25
CA ALA A 275 -19.98 -13.35 1.34
C ALA A 275 -21.03 -13.26 0.22
N GLU A 276 -21.69 -12.10 0.07
CA GLU A 276 -22.75 -11.87 -0.92
C GLU A 276 -22.29 -12.05 -2.37
N ASN A 277 -21.00 -11.81 -2.65
CA ASN A 277 -20.44 -11.93 -3.99
C ASN A 277 -19.63 -13.22 -4.20
N GLY A 278 -19.58 -14.12 -3.21
CA GLY A 278 -18.87 -15.40 -3.30
C GLY A 278 -17.34 -15.28 -3.37
N TYR A 279 -16.76 -14.25 -2.75
CA TYR A 279 -15.32 -13.99 -2.70
C TYR A 279 -14.66 -14.45 -1.40
N GLU A 280 -15.44 -14.91 -0.41
CA GLU A 280 -14.93 -15.25 0.92
C GLU A 280 -13.81 -16.30 0.89
N ASP A 281 -14.02 -17.44 0.23
CA ASP A 281 -13.01 -18.49 0.09
C ASP A 281 -11.78 -18.01 -0.69
N GLU A 282 -11.99 -17.16 -1.70
CA GLU A 282 -10.90 -16.58 -2.48
C GLU A 282 -10.04 -15.64 -1.60
N VAL A 283 -10.68 -14.86 -0.75
CA VAL A 283 -10.05 -13.93 0.19
C VAL A 283 -9.32 -14.68 1.29
N LYS A 284 -9.96 -15.62 1.99
CA LYS A 284 -9.36 -16.46 3.03
C LYS A 284 -8.23 -17.35 2.47
N GLY A 285 -8.41 -17.87 1.26
CA GLY A 285 -7.41 -18.68 0.57
C GLY A 285 -6.36 -17.84 -0.14
N ARG A 286 -6.66 -17.45 -1.38
CA ARG A 286 -5.72 -16.84 -2.34
C ARG A 286 -5.24 -15.45 -1.91
N TYR A 287 -6.07 -14.69 -1.22
CA TYR A 287 -5.75 -13.32 -0.86
C TYR A 287 -5.76 -13.11 0.65
N SER A 288 -5.27 -14.06 1.45
CA SER A 288 -5.31 -13.98 2.92
C SER A 288 -4.63 -12.74 3.52
N TRP A 289 -3.77 -12.07 2.74
CA TRP A 289 -3.22 -10.76 3.08
C TRP A 289 -4.28 -9.65 3.16
N VAL A 290 -5.36 -9.74 2.38
CA VAL A 290 -6.49 -8.81 2.37
C VAL A 290 -7.24 -8.89 3.70
N SER A 291 -7.57 -10.09 4.19
CA SER A 291 -8.17 -10.30 5.52
C SER A 291 -7.25 -9.80 6.62
N ALA A 292 -5.95 -10.10 6.55
CA ALA A 292 -4.98 -9.59 7.52
C ALA A 292 -4.88 -8.06 7.53
N CYS A 293 -4.94 -7.41 6.37
CA CYS A 293 -5.00 -5.95 6.27
C CYS A 293 -6.32 -5.38 6.82
N ARG A 294 -7.45 -6.06 6.60
CA ARG A 294 -8.74 -5.69 7.21
C ARG A 294 -8.63 -5.71 8.73
N GLN A 295 -8.16 -6.82 9.30
CA GLN A 295 -8.05 -6.96 10.75
C GLN A 295 -7.07 -5.94 11.37
N ASP A 296 -5.91 -5.71 10.76
CA ASP A 296 -4.97 -4.65 11.20
C ASP A 296 -5.61 -3.26 11.18
N ALA A 297 -6.32 -2.92 10.10
CA ALA A 297 -7.03 -1.64 10.00
C ALA A 297 -8.13 -1.52 11.06
N LEU A 298 -8.97 -2.55 11.20
CA LEU A 298 -10.10 -2.59 12.12
C LEU A 298 -9.64 -2.42 13.58
N MET A 299 -8.63 -3.19 14.00
CA MET A 299 -8.04 -3.06 15.33
C MET A 299 -7.47 -1.66 15.55
N ASN A 300 -6.75 -1.09 14.58
CA ASN A 300 -6.19 0.26 14.71
C ASN A 300 -7.29 1.33 14.88
N ILE A 301 -8.39 1.21 14.12
CA ILE A 301 -9.52 2.14 14.18
C ILE A 301 -10.23 2.00 15.54
N LEU A 302 -10.62 0.78 15.92
CA LEU A 302 -11.31 0.50 17.18
C LEU A 302 -10.50 0.93 18.40
N GLN A 303 -9.17 0.75 18.39
CA GLN A 303 -8.29 1.25 19.46
C GLN A 303 -8.37 2.77 19.57
N ASN A 304 -8.34 3.48 18.44
CA ASN A 304 -8.40 4.94 18.45
C ASN A 304 -9.76 5.48 18.87
N LEU A 305 -10.85 4.85 18.40
CA LEU A 305 -12.19 5.22 18.83
C LEU A 305 -12.38 4.94 20.34
N SER A 306 -11.95 3.78 20.83
CA SER A 306 -12.04 3.42 22.25
C SER A 306 -11.24 4.37 23.16
N LEU A 307 -10.04 4.75 22.73
CA LEU A 307 -9.23 5.73 23.45
C LEU A 307 -9.83 7.15 23.36
N SER A 308 -10.56 7.46 22.30
CA SER A 308 -11.29 8.72 22.18
C SER A 308 -12.43 8.80 23.20
N LEU A 309 -13.17 7.70 23.41
CA LEU A 309 -14.23 7.64 24.43
C LEU A 309 -13.70 7.99 25.83
N ALA A 310 -12.48 7.57 26.14
CA ALA A 310 -11.85 7.89 27.42
C ALA A 310 -11.46 9.37 27.53
N ILE A 311 -11.10 10.01 26.42
CA ILE A 311 -10.82 11.45 26.37
C ILE A 311 -12.11 12.27 26.50
N THR A 312 -13.23 11.79 25.94
CA THR A 312 -14.53 12.46 25.99
C THR A 312 -15.33 12.16 27.26
N GLY A 313 -14.85 11.26 28.13
CA GLY A 313 -15.55 10.86 29.36
C GLY A 313 -16.71 9.89 29.13
N GLU A 314 -16.82 9.30 27.93
CA GLU A 314 -17.88 8.35 27.55
C GLU A 314 -17.45 6.88 27.67
N PHE A 315 -16.23 6.65 28.15
CA PHE A 315 -15.65 5.32 28.22
C PHE A 315 -16.41 4.42 29.21
N ARG A 316 -16.85 3.27 28.70
CA ARG A 316 -17.40 2.18 29.51
C ARG A 316 -16.92 0.84 28.97
N CYS A 317 -16.70 -0.11 29.86
CA CYS A 317 -16.22 -1.43 29.48
C CYS A 317 -17.25 -2.26 28.71
N ASP A 318 -18.54 -1.93 28.82
CA ASP A 318 -19.63 -2.51 28.05
C ASP A 318 -19.98 -1.70 26.78
N HIS A 319 -19.18 -0.67 26.46
CA HIS A 319 -19.41 0.13 25.26
C HIS A 319 -19.21 -0.72 24.00
N PRO A 320 -20.10 -0.68 22.99
CA PRO A 320 -20.03 -1.55 21.81
C PRO A 320 -18.69 -1.56 21.08
N LEU A 321 -18.04 -0.38 20.94
CA LEU A 321 -16.71 -0.28 20.33
C LEU A 321 -15.61 -0.96 21.15
N VAL A 322 -15.74 -0.97 22.48
CA VAL A 322 -14.78 -1.60 23.40
C VAL A 322 -14.95 -3.12 23.36
N GLU A 323 -16.20 -3.60 23.37
CA GLU A 323 -16.50 -5.03 23.19
C GLU A 323 -16.01 -5.53 21.82
N ARG A 324 -16.30 -4.80 20.75
CA ARG A 324 -15.83 -5.15 19.41
C ARG A 324 -14.29 -5.18 19.33
N LEU A 325 -13.61 -4.25 20.01
CA LEU A 325 -12.16 -4.27 20.11
C LEU A 325 -11.65 -5.54 20.82
N TYR A 326 -12.30 -5.93 21.91
CA TYR A 326 -11.96 -7.13 22.67
C TYR A 326 -12.09 -8.40 21.81
N GLU A 327 -13.19 -8.55 21.07
CA GLU A 327 -13.38 -9.65 20.12
C GLU A 327 -12.25 -9.72 19.08
N GLU A 328 -11.84 -8.58 18.52
CA GLU A 328 -10.77 -8.55 17.53
C GLU A 328 -9.41 -8.95 18.12
N TYR A 329 -9.14 -8.65 19.39
CA TYR A 329 -7.96 -9.19 20.07
C TYR A 329 -8.04 -10.70 20.25
N LEU A 330 -9.20 -11.23 20.66
CA LEU A 330 -9.38 -12.67 20.80
C LEU A 330 -9.16 -13.38 19.46
N ASN A 331 -9.73 -12.85 18.37
CA ASN A 331 -9.52 -13.37 17.02
C ASN A 331 -8.04 -13.31 16.60
N ALA A 332 -7.38 -12.17 16.81
CA ALA A 332 -5.97 -11.99 16.45
C ALA A 332 -5.02 -12.87 17.29
N MET A 333 -5.38 -13.19 18.53
CA MET A 333 -4.57 -14.01 19.45
C MET A 333 -4.91 -15.51 19.41
N SER A 334 -6.02 -15.88 18.77
CA SER A 334 -6.44 -17.28 18.58
C SER A 334 -5.37 -18.12 17.89
N ASP A 335 -5.26 -19.38 18.27
CA ASP A 335 -4.43 -20.39 17.59
C ASP A 335 -5.14 -21.00 16.37
N ASP A 336 -6.46 -20.88 16.31
CA ASP A 336 -7.28 -21.22 15.14
C ASP A 336 -7.00 -20.27 13.95
N PRO A 337 -6.45 -20.76 12.82
CA PRO A 337 -6.23 -19.97 11.61
C PRO A 337 -7.51 -19.45 10.93
N GLU A 338 -8.68 -20.04 11.20
CA GLU A 338 -9.94 -19.56 10.65
C GLU A 338 -10.41 -18.28 11.34
N ARG A 339 -10.03 -18.08 12.61
CA ARG A 339 -10.26 -16.84 13.37
C ARG A 339 -9.09 -15.86 13.24
N ASN A 340 -7.86 -16.38 13.19
CA ASN A 340 -6.64 -15.58 13.16
C ASN A 340 -6.16 -15.34 11.73
N THR A 341 -6.61 -14.23 11.13
CA THR A 341 -6.25 -13.88 9.75
C THR A 341 -4.74 -13.64 9.56
N PHE A 342 -4.04 -13.18 10.60
CA PHE A 342 -2.58 -13.03 10.55
C PHE A 342 -1.88 -14.39 10.47
N LEU A 343 -2.37 -15.39 11.21
CA LEU A 343 -1.87 -16.76 11.16
C LEU A 343 -2.15 -17.42 9.81
N GLN A 344 -3.35 -17.20 9.25
CA GLN A 344 -3.69 -17.63 7.89
C GLN A 344 -2.74 -17.03 6.85
N TYR A 345 -2.44 -15.73 6.95
CA TYR A 345 -1.51 -15.07 6.05
C TYR A 345 -0.03 -15.49 6.25
N LYS A 346 0.37 -15.81 7.49
CA LYS A 346 1.71 -16.28 7.82
C LYS A 346 2.13 -17.49 6.98
N LYS A 347 1.19 -18.38 6.62
CA LYS A 347 1.45 -19.53 5.73
C LYS A 347 2.03 -19.14 4.37
N ARG A 348 1.76 -17.90 3.90
CA ARG A 348 2.22 -17.37 2.61
C ARG A 348 3.36 -16.38 2.74
N ASN A 349 3.32 -15.52 3.75
CA ASN A 349 4.36 -14.51 3.97
C ASN A 349 4.56 -14.26 5.46
N VAL A 350 5.47 -15.04 6.05
CA VAL A 350 5.81 -14.98 7.47
C VAL A 350 6.27 -13.58 7.89
N LYS A 351 7.09 -12.90 7.08
CA LYS A 351 7.65 -11.59 7.42
C LYS A 351 6.55 -10.54 7.51
N GLN A 352 5.69 -10.45 6.49
CA GLN A 352 4.64 -9.45 6.45
C GLN A 352 3.54 -9.73 7.49
N ALA A 353 3.15 -10.99 7.69
CA ALA A 353 2.20 -11.37 8.72
C ALA A 353 2.68 -10.97 10.13
N LYS A 354 3.97 -11.20 10.43
CA LYS A 354 4.58 -10.74 11.69
C LYS A 354 4.55 -9.21 11.83
N LEU A 355 4.78 -8.47 10.75
CA LEU A 355 4.73 -7.00 10.78
C LEU A 355 3.32 -6.48 11.05
N LEU A 356 2.31 -7.01 10.36
CA LEU A 356 0.90 -6.64 10.57
C LEU A 356 0.44 -6.98 11.99
N TYR A 357 0.70 -8.20 12.44
CA TYR A 357 0.37 -8.61 13.81
C TYR A 357 1.10 -7.77 14.86
N LYS A 358 2.38 -7.46 14.64
CA LYS A 358 3.12 -6.56 15.54
C LYS A 358 2.51 -5.16 15.56
N SER A 359 2.11 -4.61 14.42
CA SER A 359 1.42 -3.31 14.33
C SER A 359 0.12 -3.32 15.15
N ALA A 360 -0.77 -4.28 14.87
CA ALA A 360 -2.10 -4.36 15.45
C ALA A 360 -2.11 -4.65 16.96
N VAL A 361 -1.20 -5.51 17.44
CA VAL A 361 -1.20 -6.00 18.83
C VAL A 361 -0.11 -5.36 19.70
N TYR A 362 1.12 -5.20 19.19
CA TYR A 362 2.28 -4.73 19.97
C TYR A 362 2.81 -3.36 19.58
N GLY A 363 2.20 -2.71 18.58
CA GLY A 363 2.49 -1.33 18.26
C GLY A 363 2.20 -0.47 19.48
N ALA A 364 2.64 0.79 19.47
CA ALA A 364 2.24 1.72 20.53
C ALA A 364 0.71 1.70 20.69
N ILE A 365 -0.03 1.86 19.59
CA ILE A 365 -1.50 1.87 19.58
C ILE A 365 -2.07 0.50 20.01
N GLY A 366 -1.52 -0.60 19.47
CA GLY A 366 -1.91 -1.96 19.88
C GLY A 366 -1.71 -2.24 21.37
N SER A 367 -0.63 -1.74 21.95
CA SER A 367 -0.35 -1.93 23.38
C SER A 367 -1.31 -1.10 24.24
N SER A 368 -1.73 0.09 23.79
CA SER A 368 -2.70 0.92 24.52
C SER A 368 -4.10 0.31 24.57
N GLY A 369 -4.59 -0.28 23.47
CA GLY A 369 -5.88 -0.98 23.47
C GLY A 369 -5.88 -2.20 24.40
N TYR A 370 -4.81 -2.99 24.34
CA TYR A 370 -4.62 -4.13 25.23
C TYR A 370 -4.57 -3.69 26.70
N TYR A 371 -3.86 -2.60 27.01
CA TYR A 371 -3.79 -2.04 28.35
C TYR A 371 -5.18 -1.65 28.87
N LEU A 372 -5.94 -0.92 28.04
CA LEU A 372 -7.29 -0.49 28.36
C LEU A 372 -8.19 -1.69 28.69
N LEU A 373 -8.19 -2.72 27.85
CA LEU A 373 -9.03 -3.90 28.07
C LEU A 373 -8.59 -4.72 29.29
N LYS A 374 -7.29 -4.99 29.44
CA LYS A 374 -6.78 -5.82 30.54
C LYS A 374 -6.86 -5.12 31.89
N HIS A 375 -6.38 -3.88 31.96
CA HIS A 375 -6.17 -3.20 33.23
C HIS A 375 -7.34 -2.32 33.66
N MET A 376 -8.09 -1.74 32.71
CA MET A 376 -9.26 -0.93 33.06
C MET A 376 -10.53 -1.79 33.12
N CYS A 377 -10.69 -2.72 32.17
CA CYS A 377 -11.89 -3.56 32.09
C CYS A 377 -11.75 -4.96 32.69
N GLY A 378 -10.58 -5.32 33.24
CA GLY A 378 -10.36 -6.63 33.84
C GLY A 378 -10.52 -7.80 32.86
N ARG A 379 -10.41 -7.55 31.55
CA ARG A 379 -10.56 -8.58 30.53
C ARG A 379 -9.34 -9.49 30.51
N GLU A 380 -9.60 -10.79 30.48
CA GLU A 380 -8.57 -11.79 30.33
C GLU A 380 -8.27 -12.03 28.85
N PHE A 381 -6.99 -12.24 28.55
CA PHE A 381 -6.56 -12.69 27.24
C PHE A 381 -5.91 -14.05 27.42
N PRO A 382 -5.95 -14.92 26.40
CA PRO A 382 -5.18 -16.15 26.41
C PRO A 382 -3.69 -15.78 26.46
N GLU A 383 -3.16 -15.61 27.67
CA GLU A 383 -1.75 -15.38 27.90
C GLU A 383 -1.04 -16.71 27.76
N GLU A 384 -0.53 -17.02 26.57
CA GLU A 384 0.77 -17.67 26.43
C GLU A 384 1.31 -17.68 24.97
N LYS A 385 2.30 -16.82 24.72
CA LYS A 385 3.38 -17.00 23.72
C LYS A 385 2.94 -17.17 22.24
N TYR A 386 2.24 -16.16 21.74
CA TYR A 386 2.34 -15.55 20.39
C TYR A 386 2.43 -16.51 19.19
N VAL A 387 1.28 -17.04 18.77
CA VAL A 387 1.14 -17.97 17.63
C VAL A 387 1.77 -17.44 16.33
N VAL A 388 1.70 -16.13 16.09
CA VAL A 388 2.28 -15.49 14.89
C VAL A 388 3.77 -15.15 15.06
N VAL A 389 4.17 -14.63 16.23
CA VAL A 389 5.53 -14.13 16.51
C VAL A 389 6.20 -15.08 17.52
N SER A 390 6.76 -16.18 17.01
CA SER A 390 7.52 -17.20 17.77
C SER A 390 8.20 -16.69 19.05
N ARG A 391 8.18 -17.49 20.14
CA ARG A 391 8.78 -17.21 21.48
C ARG A 391 10.15 -16.50 21.47
N GLN A 392 11.02 -16.76 20.48
CA GLN A 392 12.38 -16.19 20.36
C GLN A 392 12.44 -14.80 19.69
N GLY A 393 11.36 -14.31 19.08
CA GLY A 393 11.34 -13.06 18.31
C GLY A 393 10.91 -11.82 19.11
N HIS A 394 10.70 -11.95 20.42
CA HIS A 394 10.05 -10.91 21.21
C HIS A 394 11.02 -10.15 22.12
N SER A 395 11.32 -8.92 21.72
CA SER A 395 11.43 -7.81 22.65
C SER A 395 10.15 -6.97 22.54
N CYS A 396 9.18 -7.21 23.41
CA CYS A 396 8.18 -6.16 23.68
C CYS A 396 8.96 -4.94 24.17
N ASN A 397 8.98 -3.85 23.40
CA ASN A 397 9.60 -2.61 23.85
C ASN A 397 8.82 -1.96 25.01
N PHE A 398 7.60 -2.45 25.26
CA PHE A 398 6.70 -2.00 26.33
C PHE A 398 6.42 -3.14 27.31
N LYS A 399 7.46 -3.70 27.94
CA LYS A 399 7.32 -4.73 28.98
C LYS A 399 6.81 -4.19 30.32
N THR A 400 6.78 -2.88 30.51
CA THR A 400 6.46 -2.26 31.80
C THR A 400 5.38 -1.20 31.65
N LYS A 401 4.54 -1.08 32.69
CA LYS A 401 3.54 0.00 32.86
C LYS A 401 4.14 1.38 32.54
N ARG A 402 5.37 1.64 33.00
CA ARG A 402 6.15 2.87 32.74
C ARG A 402 6.40 3.17 31.26
N SER A 403 6.53 2.15 30.43
CA SER A 403 6.83 2.32 28.99
C SER A 403 5.58 2.74 28.21
N ILE A 404 4.41 2.19 28.57
CA ILE A 404 3.09 2.57 28.00
C ILE A 404 2.68 3.94 28.55
N GLU A 405 2.86 4.15 29.85
CA GLU A 405 2.74 5.46 30.50
C GLU A 405 3.66 6.49 29.85
N PHE A 406 4.82 6.16 29.30
CA PHE A 406 5.66 7.18 28.66
C PHE A 406 5.10 7.69 27.33
N VAL A 407 4.53 6.80 26.50
CA VAL A 407 4.01 7.16 25.16
C VAL A 407 2.62 7.80 25.25
N TYR A 408 1.83 7.40 26.24
CA TYR A 408 0.45 7.82 26.41
C TYR A 408 0.18 8.42 27.78
N ARG A 409 1.19 8.99 28.46
CA ARG A 409 1.09 9.44 29.86
C ARG A 409 -0.14 10.29 30.10
N GLU A 410 -0.27 11.34 29.31
CA GLU A 410 -1.38 12.28 29.44
C GLU A 410 -2.71 11.60 29.16
N GLU A 411 -2.76 10.70 28.18
CA GLU A 411 -3.97 9.97 27.83
C GLU A 411 -4.36 9.01 28.95
N LEU A 412 -3.47 8.11 29.35
CA LEU A 412 -3.69 7.16 30.44
C LEU A 412 -4.06 7.88 31.74
N MET A 413 -3.45 9.03 32.03
CA MET A 413 -3.82 9.84 33.20
C MET A 413 -5.25 10.38 33.09
N ASN A 414 -5.65 10.90 31.92
CA ASN A 414 -7.04 11.31 31.68
C ASN A 414 -8.00 10.11 31.79
N ILE A 415 -7.62 8.92 31.28
CA ILE A 415 -8.42 7.69 31.41
C ILE A 415 -8.57 7.31 32.90
N ILE A 416 -7.47 7.35 33.65
CA ILE A 416 -7.45 7.00 35.08
C ILE A 416 -8.24 8.01 35.91
N GLU A 417 -8.21 9.29 35.55
CA GLU A 417 -9.01 10.34 36.18
C GLU A 417 -10.51 10.19 35.87
N ALA A 418 -10.88 9.88 34.63
CA ALA A 418 -12.27 9.66 34.25
C ALA A 418 -12.87 8.34 34.81
N ALA A 419 -12.03 7.34 35.07
CA ALA A 419 -12.45 6.06 35.65
C ALA A 419 -12.55 6.08 37.19
N ARG A 420 -12.12 7.17 37.84
CA ARG A 420 -12.31 7.44 39.27
C ARG A 420 -13.56 8.27 39.48
#